data_AF-A0A7Y7N6V3-F1
#
_entry.id   AF-A0A7Y7N6V3-F1
#
_cell.length_a   1.000
_cell.length_b   1.000
_cell.length_c   1.000
_cell.angle_alpha   90.00
_cell.angle_beta   90.00
_cell.angle_gamma   90.00
#
_symmetry.space_group_name_H-M   'P 1'
#
loop_
_entity.id
_entity.type
_entity.pdbx_description
1 polymer ?
#
loop_
_entity_poly.entity_id
_entity_poly.type
_entity_poly.pdbx_seq_one_letter_code
_entity_poly.pdbx_strand_id
1 'polypeptide(L)'
;MKIEQIYSDSLVILTEDALILKHYYYPTRAPKRVAFADIQRVIVKIPTIWNGKWRLHGTGTFTTWFAEDQQRPTRDKLFFAKIRKQWMKIAFTVEDSRRVEEILREKRLIA
;
A
#
# COMPACT_ATOMS: atom_id res chain seq x y z
N MET A 1 1.30 8.04 23.19
CA MET A 1 0.84 8.88 22.06
C MET A 1 -0.24 8.10 21.34
N LYS A 2 -1.50 8.54 21.39
CA LYS A 2 -2.58 7.91 20.61
C LYS A 2 -2.34 8.29 19.15
N ILE A 3 -2.12 7.29 18.31
CA ILE A 3 -2.13 7.50 16.87
C ILE A 3 -3.60 7.58 16.49
N GLU A 4 -4.09 8.75 16.09
CA GLU A 4 -5.45 8.85 15.52
C GLU A 4 -5.47 8.12 14.17
N GLN A 5 -6.22 7.02 14.14
CA GLN A 5 -6.37 6.16 12.99
C GLN A 5 -7.64 6.56 12.25
N ILE A 6 -7.49 6.96 10.98
CA ILE A 6 -8.62 7.29 10.10
C ILE A 6 -9.22 6.01 9.51
N TYR A 7 -8.37 5.00 9.29
CA TYR A 7 -8.74 3.69 8.77
C TYR A 7 -7.75 2.62 9.23
N SER A 8 -8.24 1.41 9.46
CA SER A 8 -7.40 0.23 9.71
C SER A 8 -8.13 -1.02 9.24
N ASP A 9 -7.39 -1.93 8.60
CA ASP A 9 -7.83 -3.29 8.28
C ASP A 9 -6.73 -4.29 8.68
N SER A 10 -6.77 -5.55 8.23
CA SER A 10 -5.72 -6.53 8.56
C SER A 10 -4.35 -6.25 7.92
N LEU A 11 -4.27 -5.39 6.89
CA LEU A 11 -3.10 -5.14 6.06
C LEU A 11 -2.44 -3.79 6.34
N VAL A 12 -3.25 -2.76 6.60
CA VAL A 12 -2.81 -1.37 6.69
C VAL A 12 -3.46 -0.59 7.83
N ILE A 13 -2.83 0.53 8.17
CA ILE A 13 -3.41 1.61 8.98
C ILE A 13 -3.14 2.92 8.25
N LEU A 14 -4.16 3.74 8.06
CA LEU A 14 -4.02 5.13 7.62
C LEU A 14 -4.22 6.03 8.83
N THR A 15 -3.21 6.85 9.10
CA THR A 15 -3.22 7.88 10.14
C THR A 15 -3.41 9.24 9.47
N GLU A 16 -3.41 10.33 10.24
CA GLU A 16 -3.46 11.67 9.66
C GLU A 16 -2.30 11.99 8.70
N ASP A 17 -1.13 11.43 8.94
CA ASP A 17 0.12 11.81 8.27
C ASP A 17 0.84 10.66 7.57
N ALA A 18 0.35 9.42 7.67
CA ALA A 18 1.07 8.27 7.14
C ALA A 18 0.21 7.05 6.80
N LEU A 19 0.79 6.21 5.94
CA LEU A 19 0.39 4.84 5.69
C LEU A 19 1.31 3.90 6.48
N ILE A 20 0.72 2.99 7.26
CA ILE A 20 1.44 1.91 7.93
C ILE A 20 1.03 0.60 7.27
N LEU A 21 2.00 -0.12 6.72
CA LEU A 21 1.85 -1.46 6.16
C LEU A 21 2.20 -2.46 7.26
N LYS A 22 1.23 -3.25 7.75
CA LYS A 22 1.39 -4.09 8.95
C LYS A 22 2.39 -5.23 8.75
N HIS A 23 2.44 -5.78 7.54
CA HIS A 23 3.26 -6.94 7.19
C HIS A 23 4.16 -6.62 5.98
N TYR A 24 5.21 -5.82 6.19
CA TYR A 24 5.99 -5.26 5.08
C TYR A 24 7.32 -5.96 4.84
N TYR A 25 8.15 -6.10 5.88
CA TYR A 25 9.49 -6.65 5.74
C TYR A 25 9.46 -8.17 5.82
N TYR A 26 10.08 -8.85 4.87
CA TYR A 26 10.26 -10.31 4.91
C TYR A 26 11.66 -10.64 5.42
N PRO A 27 11.84 -11.66 6.29
CA PRO A 27 10.85 -12.59 6.82
C PRO A 27 10.16 -12.15 8.12
N THR A 28 10.57 -11.03 8.71
CA THR A 28 10.17 -10.61 10.06
C THR A 28 8.70 -10.17 10.18
N ARG A 29 8.03 -9.92 9.04
CA ARG A 29 6.71 -9.31 8.93
C ARG A 29 6.60 -7.98 9.68
N ALA A 30 7.74 -7.31 9.90
CA ALA A 30 7.77 -6.06 10.62
C ALA A 30 7.00 -4.98 9.84
N PRO A 31 6.28 -4.09 10.55
CA PRO A 31 5.51 -3.05 9.90
C PRO A 31 6.45 -2.00 9.27
N LYS A 32 5.96 -1.33 8.23
CA LYS A 32 6.62 -0.17 7.64
C LYS A 32 5.69 1.03 7.67
N ARG A 33 6.15 2.11 8.29
CA ARG A 33 5.49 3.42 8.23
C ARG A 33 6.05 4.22 7.06
N VAL A 34 5.16 4.84 6.31
CA VAL A 34 5.47 5.71 5.16
C VAL A 34 4.68 7.00 5.35
N ALA A 35 5.38 8.11 5.60
CA ALA A 35 4.72 9.40 5.72
C ALA A 35 4.11 9.80 4.37
N PHE A 36 2.91 10.40 4.37
CA PHE A 36 2.28 10.90 3.15
C PHE A 36 3.13 11.97 2.47
N ALA A 37 3.88 12.76 3.24
CA ALA A 37 4.87 13.72 2.74
C ALA A 37 6.01 13.07 1.93
N ASP A 38 6.27 11.76 2.10
CA ASP A 38 7.25 11.02 1.30
C ASP A 38 6.62 10.35 0.07
N ILE A 39 5.29 10.24 0.01
CA ILE A 39 4.59 9.65 -1.14
C ILE A 39 4.45 10.71 -2.23
N GLN A 40 5.11 10.48 -3.38
CA GLN A 40 4.99 11.36 -4.53
C GLN A 40 3.58 11.27 -5.14
N ARG A 41 3.08 10.05 -5.33
CA ARG A 41 1.73 9.75 -5.81
C ARG A 41 1.40 8.27 -5.60
N VAL A 42 0.12 7.95 -5.58
CA VAL A 42 -0.40 6.58 -5.59
C VAL A 42 -1.13 6.35 -6.92
N ILE A 43 -0.81 5.24 -7.58
CA ILE A 43 -1.50 4.79 -8.79
C ILE A 43 -2.39 3.61 -8.41
N VAL A 44 -3.67 3.69 -8.72
CA VAL A 44 -4.64 2.61 -8.49
C VAL A 44 -4.84 1.82 -9.78
N LYS A 45 -4.85 0.49 -9.68
CA LYS A 45 -5.07 -0.41 -10.82
C LYS A 45 -6.00 -1.56 -10.45
N ILE A 46 -6.75 -2.04 -11.45
CA ILE A 46 -7.48 -3.31 -11.36
C ILE A 46 -6.45 -4.46 -11.34
N PRO A 47 -6.54 -5.44 -10.42
CA PRO A 47 -5.61 -6.55 -10.34
C PRO A 47 -5.68 -7.47 -11.56
N THR A 48 -4.53 -7.68 -12.19
CA THR A 48 -4.32 -8.60 -13.30
C THR A 48 -3.10 -9.47 -13.03
N ILE A 49 -2.95 -10.56 -13.78
CA ILE A 49 -1.76 -11.43 -13.68
C ILE A 49 -0.49 -10.60 -13.89
N TRP A 50 -0.51 -9.66 -14.84
CA TRP A 50 0.63 -8.84 -15.25
C TRP A 50 1.05 -7.77 -14.23
N ASN A 51 0.14 -7.30 -13.39
CA ASN A 51 0.44 -6.24 -12.42
C ASN A 51 0.57 -6.75 -10.97
N GLY A 52 0.58 -8.08 -10.77
CA GLY A 52 0.90 -8.68 -9.49
C GLY A 52 -0.28 -9.21 -8.69
N LYS A 53 -1.42 -9.54 -9.31
CA LYS A 53 -2.57 -10.18 -8.64
C LYS A 53 -2.18 -11.41 -7.80
N TRP A 54 -1.20 -12.19 -8.26
CA TRP A 54 -0.72 -13.40 -7.56
C TRP A 54 0.60 -13.18 -6.81
N ARG A 55 1.11 -11.95 -6.75
CA ARG A 55 2.37 -11.66 -6.05
C ARG A 55 2.07 -11.46 -4.58
N LEU A 56 2.13 -12.51 -3.77
CA LEU A 56 1.73 -12.43 -2.35
C LEU A 56 2.65 -11.54 -1.51
N HIS A 57 3.93 -11.44 -1.86
CA HIS A 57 4.91 -10.54 -1.23
C HIS A 57 6.15 -10.34 -2.13
N GLY A 58 7.06 -9.46 -1.72
CA GLY A 58 8.41 -9.34 -2.29
C GLY A 58 8.46 -8.60 -3.62
N THR A 59 9.50 -8.82 -4.41
CA THR A 59 9.66 -8.19 -5.73
C THR A 59 9.45 -9.18 -6.86
N GLY A 60 8.92 -8.72 -7.99
CA GLY A 60 8.80 -9.49 -9.23
C GLY A 60 9.40 -8.80 -10.45
N THR A 61 9.50 -7.47 -10.43
CA THR A 61 10.00 -6.64 -11.54
C THR A 61 11.22 -5.81 -11.16
N PHE A 62 11.80 -6.06 -9.97
CA PHE A 62 12.87 -5.29 -9.32
C PHE A 62 12.58 -3.81 -9.04
N THR A 63 11.51 -3.24 -9.62
CA THR A 63 11.08 -1.84 -9.47
C THR A 63 9.95 -1.66 -8.45
N THR A 64 9.32 -2.76 -8.03
CA THR A 64 8.13 -2.75 -7.15
C THR A 64 8.26 -3.80 -6.06
N TRP A 65 8.15 -3.36 -4.81
CA TRP A 65 8.03 -4.22 -3.64
C TRP A 65 6.57 -4.36 -3.24
N PHE A 66 6.09 -5.59 -3.21
CA PHE A 66 4.75 -5.96 -2.84
C PHE A 66 4.71 -6.26 -1.34
N ALA A 67 3.97 -5.43 -0.58
CA ALA A 67 3.63 -5.73 0.81
C ALA A 67 2.90 -7.08 0.90
N GLU A 68 3.03 -7.77 2.02
CA GLU A 68 2.44 -9.10 2.16
C GLU A 68 0.90 -9.04 2.18
N ASP A 69 0.25 -9.85 1.34
CA ASP A 69 -1.19 -10.12 1.40
C ASP A 69 -1.48 -11.50 0.78
N GLN A 70 -1.81 -12.48 1.62
CA GLN A 70 -2.14 -13.84 1.19
C GLN A 70 -3.46 -13.91 0.42
N GLN A 71 -4.34 -12.92 0.61
CA GLN A 71 -5.61 -12.82 -0.09
C GLN A 71 -5.53 -11.87 -1.29
N ARG A 72 -4.35 -11.41 -1.71
CA ARG A 72 -4.19 -10.50 -2.87
C ARG A 72 -4.99 -10.91 -4.11
N PRO A 73 -5.12 -12.20 -4.48
CA PRO A 73 -5.89 -12.61 -5.64
C PRO A 73 -7.40 -12.30 -5.57
N THR A 74 -7.95 -12.10 -4.37
CA THR A 74 -9.38 -11.79 -4.16
C THR A 74 -9.65 -10.29 -4.09
N ARG A 75 -8.60 -9.46 -4.02
CA ARG A 75 -8.72 -8.00 -3.92
C ARG A 75 -9.19 -7.41 -5.24
N ASP A 76 -9.93 -6.33 -5.16
CA ASP A 76 -10.53 -5.62 -6.29
C ASP A 76 -9.64 -4.50 -6.84
N LYS A 77 -8.69 -3.97 -6.02
CA LYS A 77 -7.73 -2.93 -6.41
C LYS A 77 -6.32 -3.19 -5.88
N LEU A 78 -5.33 -2.71 -6.65
CA LEU A 78 -3.92 -2.61 -6.26
C LEU A 78 -3.49 -1.15 -6.22
N PHE A 79 -2.80 -0.78 -5.15
CA PHE A 79 -2.27 0.56 -4.93
C PHE A 79 -0.76 0.54 -5.09
N PHE A 80 -0.23 1.41 -5.94
CA PHE A 80 1.21 1.56 -6.16
C PHE A 80 1.66 2.93 -5.68
N ALA A 81 2.24 2.99 -4.49
CA ALA A 81 2.83 4.20 -3.94
C ALA A 81 4.25 4.41 -4.51
N LYS A 82 4.43 5.50 -5.24
CA LYS A 82 5.75 5.98 -5.65
C LYS A 82 6.32 6.86 -4.54
N ILE A 83 7.42 6.43 -3.94
CA ILE A 83 8.06 7.14 -2.83
C ILE A 83 9.11 8.10 -3.37
N ARG A 84 9.16 9.32 -2.82
CA ARG A 84 10.16 10.34 -3.18
C ARG A 84 11.56 9.81 -2.88
N LYS A 85 12.51 10.08 -3.78
CA LYS A 85 13.92 9.69 -3.65
C LYS A 85 14.17 8.17 -3.47
N GLN A 86 13.17 7.32 -3.74
CA GLN A 86 13.34 5.87 -3.74
C GLN A 86 13.07 5.30 -5.13
N TRP A 87 13.96 4.40 -5.56
CA TRP A 87 13.81 3.65 -6.81
C TRP A 87 12.60 2.70 -6.74
N MET A 88 12.41 2.07 -5.58
CA MET A 88 11.40 1.04 -5.37
C MET A 88 10.02 1.65 -5.09
N LYS A 89 9.01 1.23 -5.85
CA LYS A 89 7.60 1.51 -5.53
C LYS A 89 7.11 0.52 -4.48
N ILE A 90 6.14 0.93 -3.68
CA ILE A 90 5.44 0.03 -2.76
C ILE A 90 4.09 -0.31 -3.38
N ALA A 91 3.86 -1.59 -3.64
CA ALA A 91 2.56 -2.12 -4.01
C ALA A 91 1.88 -2.70 -2.78
N PHE A 92 0.62 -2.33 -2.57
CA PHE A 92 -0.18 -2.83 -1.46
C PHE A 92 -1.65 -2.99 -1.87
N THR A 93 -2.36 -3.70 -1.02
CA THR A 93 -3.79 -4.00 -1.11
C THR A 93 -4.43 -3.69 0.23
N VAL A 94 -5.74 -3.54 0.23
CA VAL A 94 -6.57 -3.22 1.40
C VAL A 94 -7.88 -3.99 1.30
N GLU A 95 -8.61 -4.09 2.40
CA GLU A 95 -9.89 -4.79 2.46
C GLU A 95 -11.05 -3.94 1.94
N ASP A 96 -11.04 -2.63 2.22
CA ASP A 96 -12.00 -1.66 1.69
C ASP A 96 -11.31 -0.68 0.74
N SER A 97 -11.24 -1.06 -0.53
CA SER A 97 -10.54 -0.28 -1.55
C SER A 97 -11.18 1.07 -1.83
N ARG A 98 -12.51 1.15 -1.70
CA ARG A 98 -13.27 2.38 -1.94
C ARG A 98 -12.91 3.41 -0.88
N ARG A 99 -13.00 3.03 0.39
CA ARG A 99 -12.71 3.94 1.51
C ARG A 99 -11.27 4.45 1.48
N VAL A 100 -10.31 3.56 1.20
CA VAL A 100 -8.90 3.93 1.12
C VAL A 100 -8.61 4.84 -0.07
N GLU A 101 -9.24 4.59 -1.22
CA GLU A 101 -9.09 5.48 -2.38
C GLU A 101 -9.63 6.89 -2.10
N GLU A 102 -10.78 7.01 -1.44
CA GLU A 102 -11.35 8.30 -1.01
C GLU A 102 -10.37 9.07 -0.11
N ILE A 103 -9.85 8.43 0.95
CA ILE A 103 -8.87 9.04 1.88
C ILE A 103 -7.62 9.50 1.13
N LEU A 104 -7.08 8.67 0.23
CA LEU A 104 -5.86 9.02 -0.52
C LEU A 104 -6.11 10.15 -1.55
N ARG A 105 -7.33 10.29 -2.07
CA ARG A 105 -7.74 11.46 -2.89
C ARG A 105 -7.85 12.72 -2.04
N GLU A 106 -8.45 12.66 -0.87
CA GLU A 106 -8.53 13.78 0.09
C GLU A 106 -7.12 14.27 0.47
N LYS A 107 -6.17 13.35 0.68
CA LYS A 107 -4.75 13.65 0.93
C LYS A 107 -3.99 14.09 -0.34
N ARG A 108 -4.65 14.21 -1.50
CA ARG A 108 -4.08 14.60 -2.81
C ARG A 108 -2.94 13.70 -3.29
N LEU A 109 -2.98 12.42 -2.93
CA LEU A 109 -1.99 11.42 -3.35
C LEU A 109 -2.41 10.67 -4.61
N ILE A 110 -3.70 10.63 -4.90
CA ILE A 110 -4.28 10.07 -6.13
C ILE A 110 -4.84 11.24 -6.95
N ALA A 111 -4.49 11.27 -8.24
CA ALA A 111 -5.07 12.21 -9.20
C ALA A 111 -6.51 11.85 -9.55
#